data_AF-A0A9E4N553-F1
#
_entry.id   AF-A0A9E4N553-F1
#
_cell.length_a   1.000
_cell.length_b   1.000
_cell.length_c   1.000
_cell.angle_alpha   90.00
_cell.angle_beta   90.00
_cell.angle_gamma   90.00
#
_symmetry.space_group_name_H-M   'P 1'
#
loop_
_entity.id
_entity.type
_entity.pdbx_description
1 polymer ?
#
loop_
_entity_poly.entity_id
_entity_poly.type
_entity_poly.pdbx_seq_one_letter_code
_entity_poly.pdbx_strand_id
1 'polypeptide(L)'
;MSGLPYQVITQHIHSVIRLGNREAINTTRIISIILVVSCLLLIASCSTETKQVFFDIQPPTAKELAEQELKRQTALIEAQTQGLKKGQSGNFSAGYFQQPVDTGPRPEIESIKEWDRVEEILPKDEEDNVDWSMALKQGMIRPRPGKDPRALWARAFQWDFIIPGEEREDDAFFPHSAHTEWLGCKNCHNPTLYPYRRNPATMKEMKKGASCGACHGKKKVSFSLKACDRCHINSDDEDEEEEDE
;
A
#
# COMPACT_ATOMS: atom_id res chain seq x y z
N MET A 1 -9.50 96.77 -28.41
CA MET A 1 -9.06 96.20 -27.12
C MET A 1 -10.03 95.09 -26.74
N SER A 2 -9.61 93.83 -26.76
CA SER A 2 -10.36 92.71 -26.16
C SER A 2 -9.42 91.52 -26.07
N GLY A 3 -8.77 91.39 -24.93
CA GLY A 3 -7.85 90.29 -24.61
C GLY A 3 -8.59 88.99 -24.34
N LEU A 4 -8.05 87.90 -24.87
CA LEU A 4 -8.51 86.54 -24.63
C LEU A 4 -8.19 86.12 -23.17
N PRO A 5 -9.08 85.37 -22.50
CA PRO A 5 -8.97 85.08 -21.08
C PRO A 5 -7.97 83.96 -20.81
N TYR A 6 -6.91 84.30 -20.06
CA TYR A 6 -5.84 83.43 -19.55
C TYR A 6 -6.34 82.27 -18.65
N GLN A 7 -7.61 82.25 -18.26
CA GLN A 7 -8.17 81.30 -17.29
C GLN A 7 -8.58 79.94 -17.86
N VAL A 8 -8.74 79.79 -19.19
CA VAL A 8 -9.23 78.52 -19.77
C VAL A 8 -8.10 77.51 -20.00
N ILE A 9 -6.85 77.96 -20.13
CA ILE A 9 -5.70 77.08 -20.43
C ILE A 9 -5.20 76.34 -19.18
N THR A 10 -5.33 76.92 -17.98
CA THR A 10 -4.80 76.32 -16.74
C THR A 10 -5.68 75.19 -16.19
N GLN A 11 -7.00 75.21 -16.40
CA GLN A 11 -7.90 74.13 -15.94
C GLN A 11 -7.71 72.82 -16.73
N HIS A 12 -7.42 72.89 -18.03
CA HIS A 12 -7.19 71.69 -18.83
C HIS A 12 -5.86 71.00 -18.51
N ILE A 13 -4.80 71.75 -18.22
CA ILE A 13 -3.48 71.19 -17.88
C ILE A 13 -3.53 70.44 -16.53
N HIS A 14 -4.23 70.98 -15.53
CA HIS A 14 -4.39 70.32 -14.22
C HIS A 14 -5.22 69.02 -14.29
N SER A 15 -6.21 68.95 -15.19
CA SER A 15 -7.03 67.75 -15.41
C SER A 15 -6.23 66.59 -16.01
N VAL A 16 -5.41 66.87 -17.03
CA VAL A 16 -4.60 65.86 -17.73
C VAL A 16 -3.47 65.33 -16.84
N ILE A 17 -2.82 66.21 -16.04
CA ILE A 17 -1.80 65.80 -15.06
C ILE A 17 -2.41 64.93 -13.94
N ARG A 18 -3.63 65.24 -13.46
CA ARG A 18 -4.33 64.40 -12.48
C ARG A 18 -4.70 63.02 -13.03
N LEU A 19 -5.12 62.92 -14.29
CA LEU A 19 -5.47 61.64 -14.93
C LEU A 19 -4.22 60.78 -15.15
N GLY A 20 -3.12 61.36 -15.67
CA GLY A 20 -1.85 60.67 -15.86
C GLY A 20 -1.24 60.12 -14.55
N ASN A 21 -1.31 60.90 -13.46
CA ASN A 21 -0.86 60.42 -12.15
C ASN A 21 -1.76 59.32 -11.56
N ARG A 22 -3.08 59.37 -11.80
CA ARG A 22 -4.02 58.36 -11.26
C ARG A 22 -3.87 57.01 -11.97
N GLU A 23 -3.62 57.01 -13.28
CA GLU A 23 -3.31 55.79 -14.04
C GLU A 23 -1.92 55.23 -13.71
N ALA A 24 -0.91 56.08 -13.51
CA ALA A 24 0.43 55.67 -13.07
C ALA A 24 0.42 55.06 -11.65
N ILE A 25 -0.34 55.65 -10.71
CA ILE A 25 -0.48 55.13 -9.34
C ILE A 25 -1.25 53.79 -9.33
N ASN A 26 -2.29 53.64 -10.15
CA ASN A 26 -3.03 52.39 -10.26
C ASN A 26 -2.21 51.28 -10.92
N THR A 27 -1.48 51.57 -12.00
CA THR A 27 -0.59 50.59 -12.66
C THR A 27 0.56 50.16 -11.74
N THR A 28 1.19 51.09 -11.01
CA THR A 28 2.24 50.76 -10.04
C THR A 28 1.69 49.89 -8.90
N ARG A 29 0.50 50.19 -8.37
CA ARG A 29 -0.14 49.35 -7.33
C ARG A 29 -0.51 47.96 -7.84
N ILE A 30 -1.03 47.86 -9.07
CA ILE A 30 -1.35 46.57 -9.70
C ILE A 30 -0.07 45.75 -9.90
N ILE A 31 1.01 46.35 -10.39
CA ILE A 31 2.31 45.68 -10.55
C ILE A 31 2.85 45.22 -9.19
N SER A 32 2.78 46.05 -8.14
CA SER A 32 3.19 45.63 -6.79
C SER A 32 2.36 44.47 -6.24
N ILE A 33 1.04 44.47 -6.45
CA ILE A 33 0.18 43.35 -6.03
C ILE A 33 0.52 42.08 -6.81
N ILE A 34 0.73 42.17 -8.12
CA ILE A 34 1.12 41.02 -8.96
C ILE A 34 2.48 40.47 -8.50
N LEU A 35 3.46 41.32 -8.19
CA LEU A 35 4.76 40.89 -7.69
C LEU A 35 4.66 40.20 -6.33
N VAL A 36 3.86 40.73 -5.40
CA VAL A 36 3.65 40.11 -4.08
C VAL A 36 2.93 38.76 -4.22
N VAL A 37 1.88 38.68 -5.04
CA VAL A 37 1.14 37.43 -5.27
C VAL A 37 2.02 36.40 -5.99
N SER A 38 2.80 36.82 -6.98
CA SER A 38 3.74 35.94 -7.67
C SER A 38 4.84 35.44 -6.72
N CYS A 39 5.36 36.30 -5.84
CA CYS A 39 6.36 35.90 -4.84
C CYS A 39 5.76 34.92 -3.81
N LEU A 40 4.53 35.14 -3.33
CA LEU A 40 3.84 34.22 -2.43
C LEU A 40 3.57 32.85 -3.08
N LEU A 41 3.19 32.83 -4.36
CA LEU A 41 3.00 31.58 -5.10
C LEU A 41 4.31 30.83 -5.32
N LEU A 42 5.41 31.53 -5.59
CA LEU A 42 6.74 30.94 -5.70
C LEU A 42 7.20 30.31 -4.38
N ILE A 43 7.01 31.01 -3.25
CA ILE A 43 7.33 30.49 -1.92
C ILE A 43 6.47 29.26 -1.60
N ALA A 44 5.17 29.28 -1.93
CA ALA A 44 4.29 28.13 -1.73
C ALA A 44 4.77 26.90 -2.53
N SER A 45 5.34 27.12 -3.72
CA SER A 45 5.84 26.05 -4.59
C SER A 45 7.25 25.55 -4.23
N CYS A 46 7.96 26.18 -3.29
CA CYS A 46 9.27 25.70 -2.84
C CYS A 46 9.16 24.39 -2.01
N SER A 47 10.17 23.53 -2.14
CA SER A 47 10.30 22.29 -1.38
C SER A 47 10.35 22.57 0.14
N THR A 48 9.90 21.61 0.94
CA THR A 48 9.91 21.66 2.41
C THR A 48 11.31 21.89 2.96
N GLU A 49 12.32 21.26 2.35
CA GLU A 49 13.74 21.43 2.68
C GLU A 49 14.20 22.90 2.52
N THR A 50 13.77 23.56 1.44
CA THR A 50 14.13 24.96 1.19
C THR A 50 13.43 25.89 2.17
N LYS A 51 12.18 25.59 2.55
CA LYS A 51 11.42 26.42 3.51
C LYS A 51 11.99 26.35 4.93
N GLN A 52 12.53 25.19 5.33
CA GLN A 52 13.17 25.03 6.64
C GLN A 52 14.48 25.83 6.79
N VAL A 53 15.16 26.13 5.69
CA VAL A 53 16.38 26.96 5.72
C VAL A 53 16.07 28.45 5.92
N PHE A 54 14.91 28.92 5.45
CA PHE A 54 14.51 30.34 5.52
C PHE A 54 13.54 30.67 6.65
N PHE A 55 12.84 29.68 7.20
CA PHE A 55 11.91 29.83 8.31
C PHE A 55 12.28 28.81 9.40
N ASP A 56 12.39 29.25 10.66
CA ASP A 56 12.67 28.41 11.86
C ASP A 56 11.49 27.47 12.18
N ILE A 57 11.07 26.67 11.20
CA ILE A 57 10.05 25.64 11.32
C ILE A 57 10.76 24.45 11.94
N GLN A 58 10.53 24.24 13.24
CA GLN A 58 11.02 23.05 13.93
C GLN A 58 10.52 21.80 13.20
N PRO A 59 11.37 20.79 12.99
CA PRO A 59 10.93 19.53 12.39
C PRO A 59 9.82 18.93 13.27
N PRO A 60 8.80 18.30 12.66
CA PRO A 60 7.69 17.73 13.41
C PRO A 60 8.22 16.70 14.41
N THR A 61 7.69 16.76 15.62
CA THR A 61 8.06 15.82 16.69
C THR A 61 7.63 14.40 16.32
N ALA A 62 8.26 13.38 16.91
CA ALA A 62 7.90 11.98 16.69
C ALA A 62 6.40 11.70 16.95
N LYS A 63 5.80 12.41 17.92
CA LYS A 63 4.37 12.33 18.21
C LYS A 63 3.52 12.90 17.07
N GLU A 64 3.91 14.04 16.52
CA GLU A 64 3.20 14.65 15.40
C GLU A 64 3.32 13.83 14.10
N LEU A 65 4.48 13.20 13.88
CA LEU A 65 4.67 12.24 12.79
C LEU A 65 3.76 11.01 12.94
N ALA A 66 3.67 10.44 14.15
CA ALA A 66 2.78 9.32 14.43
C ALA A 66 1.29 9.70 14.25
N GLU A 67 0.89 10.89 14.69
CA GLU A 67 -0.47 11.41 14.48
C GLU A 67 -0.77 11.68 13.01
N GLN A 68 0.20 12.16 12.23
CA GLN A 68 0.05 12.34 10.79
C GLN A 68 -0.08 11.02 10.05
N GLU A 69 0.74 10.02 10.41
CA GLU A 69 0.64 8.69 9.81
C GLU A 69 -0.68 8.00 10.18
N LEU A 70 -1.13 8.11 11.43
CA LEU A 70 -2.43 7.60 11.85
C LEU A 70 -3.57 8.28 11.07
N LYS A 71 -3.53 9.61 10.88
CA LYS A 71 -4.51 10.35 10.07
C LYS A 71 -4.48 9.89 8.61
N ARG A 72 -3.30 9.67 8.03
CA ARG A 72 -3.13 9.18 6.66
C ARG A 72 -3.72 7.77 6.51
N GLN A 73 -3.43 6.87 7.45
CA GLN A 73 -3.97 5.52 7.46
C GLN A 73 -5.49 5.52 7.65
N THR A 74 -6.01 6.34 8.55
CA THR A 74 -7.46 6.49 8.79
C THR A 74 -8.16 7.02 7.54
N ALA A 75 -7.60 8.03 6.87
CA ALA A 75 -8.14 8.56 5.62
C ALA A 75 -8.12 7.54 4.47
N LEU A 76 -7.10 6.68 4.40
CA LEU A 76 -7.04 5.58 3.43
C LEU A 76 -8.11 4.53 3.69
N ILE A 77 -8.29 4.14 4.96
CA ILE A 77 -9.35 3.20 5.37
C ILE A 77 -10.73 3.80 5.10
N GLU A 78 -10.94 5.09 5.37
CA GLU A 78 -12.18 5.79 5.06
C GLU A 78 -12.44 5.87 3.55
N ALA A 79 -11.43 6.16 2.73
CA ALA A 79 -11.57 6.17 1.28
C ALA A 79 -11.90 4.77 0.73
N GLN A 80 -11.27 3.72 1.26
CA GLN A 80 -11.55 2.33 0.91
C GLN A 80 -12.96 1.91 1.34
N THR A 81 -13.40 2.31 2.53
CA THR A 81 -14.74 1.97 3.05
C THR A 81 -15.85 2.77 2.39
N GLN A 82 -15.61 4.01 1.94
CA GLN A 82 -16.54 4.76 1.10
C GLN A 82 -16.70 4.14 -0.28
N GLY A 83 -15.61 3.59 -0.86
CA GLY A 83 -15.67 2.76 -2.06
C GLY A 83 -16.54 1.51 -1.88
N LEU A 84 -16.46 0.86 -0.71
CA LEU A 84 -17.31 -0.28 -0.36
C LEU A 84 -18.79 0.11 -0.18
N LYS A 85 -19.08 1.25 0.46
CA LYS A 85 -20.47 1.72 0.67
C LYS A 85 -21.15 2.15 -0.64
N LYS A 86 -20.41 2.73 -1.59
CA LYS A 86 -20.97 3.14 -2.90
C LYS A 86 -21.29 1.96 -3.82
N GLY A 87 -20.73 0.78 -3.56
CA GLY A 87 -21.04 -0.48 -4.25
C GLY A 87 -22.12 -1.35 -3.57
N GLN A 88 -22.66 -0.94 -2.42
CA GLN A 88 -23.59 -1.76 -1.62
C GLN A 88 -25.08 -1.50 -1.89
N SER A 89 -25.45 -0.62 -2.83
CA SER A 89 -26.87 -0.38 -3.17
C SER A 89 -27.39 -1.21 -4.36
N GLY A 90 -26.65 -2.22 -4.82
CA GLY A 90 -27.08 -3.14 -5.87
C GLY A 90 -26.64 -4.56 -5.56
N ASN A 91 -27.62 -5.43 -5.27
CA ASN A 91 -27.47 -6.89 -5.15
C ASN A 91 -26.25 -7.39 -4.36
N PHE A 92 -26.48 -7.68 -3.07
CA PHE A 92 -25.54 -8.28 -2.12
C PHE A 92 -24.79 -9.54 -2.65
N SER A 93 -25.27 -10.19 -3.71
CA SER A 93 -24.64 -11.35 -4.36
C SER A 93 -23.58 -11.02 -5.41
N ALA A 94 -23.50 -9.80 -5.96
CA ALA A 94 -22.55 -9.44 -7.01
C ALA A 94 -21.16 -9.00 -6.47
N GLY A 95 -21.13 -8.37 -5.30
CA GLY A 95 -19.92 -7.78 -4.73
C GLY A 95 -18.84 -8.75 -4.25
N TYR A 96 -19.17 -10.03 -4.07
CA TYR A 96 -18.18 -11.06 -3.71
C TYR A 96 -17.32 -11.52 -4.90
N PHE A 97 -17.75 -11.26 -6.14
CA PHE A 97 -17.10 -11.78 -7.33
C PHE A 97 -16.44 -10.71 -8.22
N GLN A 98 -16.86 -9.44 -8.20
CA GLN A 98 -16.23 -8.42 -9.06
C GLN A 98 -15.12 -7.64 -8.34
N GLN A 99 -13.89 -8.17 -8.40
CA GLN A 99 -12.68 -7.35 -8.26
C GLN A 99 -12.46 -6.56 -9.58
N PRO A 100 -11.90 -5.34 -9.53
CA PRO A 100 -11.53 -4.60 -10.73
C PRO A 100 -10.59 -5.44 -11.60
N VAL A 101 -10.78 -5.40 -12.92
CA VAL A 101 -9.88 -6.04 -13.87
C VAL A 101 -8.46 -5.54 -13.60
N ASP A 102 -7.51 -6.47 -13.51
CA ASP A 102 -6.14 -6.15 -13.17
C ASP A 102 -5.40 -5.47 -14.35
N THR A 103 -5.55 -4.15 -14.48
CA THR A 103 -5.00 -3.33 -15.56
C THR A 103 -3.79 -2.50 -15.15
N GLY A 104 -3.28 -2.66 -13.94
CA GLY A 104 -2.14 -1.90 -13.43
C GLY A 104 -0.81 -2.23 -14.12
N PRO A 105 0.22 -1.36 -14.02
CA PRO A 105 1.57 -1.67 -14.51
C PRO A 105 2.17 -2.85 -13.74
N ARG A 106 2.79 -3.81 -14.45
CA ARG A 106 3.37 -5.02 -13.83
C ARG A 106 4.68 -4.65 -13.10
N PRO A 107 4.97 -5.26 -11.93
CA PRO A 107 6.25 -5.05 -11.25
C PRO A 107 7.45 -5.39 -12.13
N GLU A 108 8.57 -4.67 -11.94
CA GLU A 108 9.79 -4.84 -12.75
C GLU A 108 10.35 -6.27 -12.63
N ILE A 109 10.14 -6.94 -11.50
CA ILE A 109 10.62 -8.30 -11.24
C ILE A 109 10.14 -9.30 -12.31
N GLU A 110 9.00 -9.07 -12.96
CA GLU A 110 8.50 -9.93 -14.04
C GLU A 110 9.32 -9.88 -15.33
N SER A 111 10.13 -8.83 -15.50
CA SER A 111 11.03 -8.72 -16.65
C SER A 111 12.29 -9.57 -16.48
N ILE A 112 12.60 -9.99 -15.24
CA ILE A 112 13.79 -10.76 -14.89
C ILE A 112 13.50 -12.24 -15.14
N LYS A 113 14.27 -12.87 -16.02
CA LYS A 113 14.10 -14.29 -16.37
C LYS A 113 15.03 -15.23 -15.59
N GLU A 114 16.11 -14.68 -15.04
CA GLU A 114 17.11 -15.44 -14.29
C GLU A 114 16.67 -15.57 -12.84
N TRP A 115 16.43 -16.80 -12.39
CA TRP A 115 15.95 -17.07 -11.03
C TRP A 115 16.90 -16.53 -9.97
N ASP A 116 18.21 -16.73 -10.12
CA ASP A 116 19.23 -16.30 -9.14
C ASP A 116 19.15 -14.79 -8.86
N ARG A 117 18.88 -13.99 -9.90
CA ARG A 117 18.70 -12.54 -9.77
C ARG A 117 17.37 -12.17 -9.13
N VAL A 118 16.30 -12.93 -9.40
CA VAL A 118 15.01 -12.73 -8.73
C VAL A 118 15.14 -13.02 -7.24
N GLU A 119 15.81 -14.12 -6.91
CA GLU A 119 16.04 -14.56 -5.53
C GLU A 119 16.87 -13.54 -4.72
N GLU A 120 17.81 -12.85 -5.35
CA GLU A 120 18.62 -11.79 -4.71
C GLU A 120 17.81 -10.52 -4.38
N ILE A 121 16.82 -10.17 -5.20
CA ILE A 121 16.04 -8.94 -5.06
C ILE A 121 14.87 -9.12 -4.08
N LEU A 122 14.35 -10.33 -3.95
CA LEU A 122 13.21 -10.61 -3.08
C LEU A 122 13.60 -10.51 -1.60
N PRO A 123 12.66 -10.06 -0.74
CA PRO A 123 12.89 -10.02 0.69
C PRO A 123 13.16 -11.43 1.23
N LYS A 124 14.00 -11.48 2.27
CA LYS A 124 14.41 -12.71 2.92
C LYS A 124 13.81 -12.83 4.30
N ASP A 125 13.54 -14.05 4.72
CA ASP A 125 13.22 -14.38 6.10
C ASP A 125 14.49 -14.52 6.95
N GLU A 126 14.32 -14.82 8.24
CA GLU A 126 15.43 -14.98 9.19
C GLU A 126 16.36 -16.16 8.85
N GLU A 127 15.89 -17.11 8.03
CA GLU A 127 16.64 -18.27 7.56
C GLU A 127 17.22 -18.07 6.14
N ASP A 128 17.25 -16.82 5.63
CA ASP A 128 17.73 -16.44 4.29
C ASP A 128 16.92 -17.06 3.12
N ASN A 129 15.71 -17.54 3.38
CA ASN A 129 14.78 -17.98 2.34
C ASN A 129 13.95 -16.81 1.83
N VAL A 130 13.40 -16.93 0.61
CA VAL A 130 12.48 -15.91 0.07
C VAL A 130 11.22 -15.79 0.93
N ASP A 131 10.95 -14.58 1.42
CA ASP A 131 9.71 -14.23 2.10
C ASP A 131 8.67 -13.76 1.09
N TRP A 132 7.88 -14.71 0.60
CA TRP A 132 6.82 -14.44 -0.38
C TRP A 132 5.70 -13.54 0.17
N SER A 133 5.39 -13.64 1.46
CA SER A 133 4.36 -12.83 2.12
C SER A 133 4.77 -11.37 2.15
N MET A 134 6.04 -11.11 2.51
CA MET A 134 6.60 -9.77 2.47
C MET A 134 6.68 -9.23 1.03
N ALA A 135 7.06 -10.06 0.06
CA ALA A 135 7.12 -9.66 -1.34
C ALA A 135 5.75 -9.24 -1.90
N LEU A 136 4.68 -9.94 -1.50
CA LEU A 136 3.29 -9.55 -1.82
C LEU A 136 2.91 -8.23 -1.15
N LYS A 137 3.19 -8.11 0.16
CA LYS A 137 2.85 -6.93 0.97
C LYS A 137 3.56 -5.67 0.46
N GLN A 138 4.79 -5.80 -0.02
CA GLN A 138 5.57 -4.71 -0.60
C GLN A 138 5.23 -4.45 -2.08
N GLY A 139 4.35 -5.25 -2.69
CA GLY A 139 3.95 -5.12 -4.09
C GLY A 139 5.08 -5.45 -5.08
N MET A 140 6.15 -6.11 -4.64
CA MET A 140 7.24 -6.58 -5.50
C MET A 140 6.77 -7.64 -6.46
N ILE A 141 5.89 -8.53 -5.99
CA ILE A 141 5.19 -9.51 -6.82
C ILE A 141 3.70 -9.21 -6.85
N ARG A 142 3.08 -9.48 -7.99
CA ARG A 142 1.65 -9.28 -8.17
C ARG A 142 1.04 -10.48 -8.89
N PRO A 143 0.58 -11.51 -8.18
CA PRO A 143 0.00 -12.69 -8.79
C PRO A 143 -1.16 -12.36 -9.75
N ARG A 144 -1.41 -13.27 -10.70
CA ARG A 144 -2.58 -13.18 -11.59
C ARG A 144 -3.64 -14.17 -11.09
N PRO A 145 -4.94 -13.83 -11.14
CA PRO A 145 -6.01 -14.72 -10.70
C PRO A 145 -6.16 -15.97 -11.56
N GLY A 146 -5.64 -15.93 -12.79
CA GLY A 146 -5.61 -17.09 -13.68
C GLY A 146 -5.03 -16.74 -15.05
N LYS A 147 -5.09 -17.73 -15.95
CA LYS A 147 -4.69 -17.56 -17.36
C LYS A 147 -5.66 -16.67 -18.15
N ASP A 148 -6.95 -16.72 -17.82
CA ASP A 148 -7.95 -15.82 -18.40
C ASP A 148 -7.83 -14.45 -17.72
N PRO A 149 -7.65 -13.35 -18.47
CA PRO A 149 -7.62 -11.99 -17.91
C PRO A 149 -8.91 -11.58 -17.18
N ARG A 150 -10.01 -12.32 -17.40
CA ARG A 150 -11.29 -12.14 -16.72
C ARG A 150 -11.43 -13.03 -15.48
N ALA A 151 -10.41 -13.84 -15.16
CA ALA A 151 -10.42 -14.63 -13.93
C ALA A 151 -10.53 -13.68 -12.74
N LEU A 152 -11.46 -14.00 -11.84
CA LEU A 152 -11.73 -13.19 -10.66
C LEU A 152 -10.97 -13.80 -9.50
N TRP A 153 -10.32 -12.96 -8.70
CA TRP A 153 -9.79 -13.38 -7.42
C TRP A 153 -10.94 -13.89 -6.56
N ALA A 154 -10.85 -15.14 -6.10
CA ALA A 154 -11.52 -15.48 -4.85
C ALA A 154 -10.84 -14.58 -3.81
N ARG A 155 -11.53 -13.54 -3.34
CA ARG A 155 -11.06 -12.67 -2.26
C ARG A 155 -10.43 -13.55 -1.18
N ALA A 156 -9.26 -13.16 -0.65
CA ALA A 156 -8.50 -13.90 0.35
C ALA A 156 -9.47 -14.65 1.28
N PHE A 157 -9.54 -15.97 1.09
CA PHE A 157 -10.56 -16.79 1.70
C PHE A 157 -10.23 -16.87 3.19
N GLN A 158 -11.01 -16.17 4.01
CA GLN A 158 -10.68 -15.94 5.42
C GLN A 158 -10.98 -17.13 6.34
N TRP A 159 -11.19 -18.33 5.78
CA TRP A 159 -11.44 -19.51 6.60
C TRP A 159 -10.10 -20.11 7.05
N ASP A 160 -9.56 -19.54 8.10
CA ASP A 160 -8.35 -20.05 8.73
C ASP A 160 -8.75 -21.04 9.83
N PHE A 161 -7.97 -22.11 10.04
CA PHE A 161 -8.30 -23.13 11.02
C PHE A 161 -7.09 -23.79 11.66
N ILE A 162 -7.32 -24.49 12.77
CA ILE A 162 -6.36 -25.36 13.42
C ILE A 162 -6.57 -26.78 12.93
N ILE A 163 -5.47 -27.45 12.59
CA ILE A 163 -5.38 -28.87 12.30
C ILE A 163 -4.97 -29.54 13.59
N PRO A 164 -5.86 -30.34 14.23
CA PRO A 164 -5.53 -30.97 15.49
C PRO A 164 -4.44 -32.04 15.30
N GLY A 165 -3.48 -32.03 16.21
CA GLY A 165 -2.43 -33.02 16.36
C GLY A 165 -2.90 -34.32 17.02
N GLU A 166 -1.96 -35.23 17.33
CA GLU A 166 -2.26 -36.35 18.24
C GLU A 166 -2.36 -35.82 19.68
N GLU A 167 -1.46 -34.91 20.03
CA GLU A 167 -1.44 -34.14 21.28
C GLU A 167 -1.73 -32.66 20.97
N ARG A 168 -2.03 -31.85 22.00
CA ARG A 168 -2.44 -30.44 21.81
C ARG A 168 -1.24 -29.59 21.36
N GLU A 169 -0.07 -29.98 21.79
CA GLU A 169 1.25 -29.41 21.51
C GLU A 169 1.58 -29.54 20.01
N ASP A 170 1.03 -30.57 19.36
CA ASP A 170 1.14 -30.84 17.93
C ASP A 170 0.13 -30.06 17.06
N ASP A 171 -0.78 -29.28 17.65
CA ASP A 171 -1.77 -28.51 16.90
C ASP A 171 -1.10 -27.53 15.92
N ALA A 172 -1.54 -27.56 14.66
CA ALA A 172 -0.97 -26.72 13.61
C ALA A 172 -1.99 -25.73 13.04
N PHE A 173 -1.63 -24.45 12.93
CA PHE A 173 -2.47 -23.43 12.32
C PHE A 173 -2.29 -23.37 10.81
N PHE A 174 -3.41 -23.34 10.07
CA PHE A 174 -3.45 -23.19 8.62
C PHE A 174 -4.28 -21.97 8.21
N PRO A 175 -3.64 -20.90 7.70
CA PRO A 175 -4.34 -19.74 7.17
C PRO A 175 -4.63 -19.87 5.66
N HIS A 176 -5.89 -20.09 5.28
CA HIS A 176 -6.30 -19.94 3.88
C HIS A 176 -6.07 -18.52 3.36
N SER A 177 -6.24 -17.52 4.23
CA SER A 177 -6.07 -16.11 3.89
C SER A 177 -4.70 -15.88 3.22
N ALA A 178 -3.61 -16.25 3.89
CA ALA A 178 -2.25 -16.12 3.37
C ALA A 178 -2.01 -16.92 2.08
N HIS A 179 -2.54 -18.15 1.97
CA HIS A 179 -2.35 -18.97 0.79
C HIS A 179 -3.11 -18.45 -0.43
N THR A 180 -4.31 -17.90 -0.22
CA THR A 180 -5.20 -17.41 -1.28
C THR A 180 -4.89 -15.99 -1.75
N GLU A 181 -3.92 -15.31 -1.15
CA GLU A 181 -3.36 -14.06 -1.69
C GLU A 181 -2.59 -14.28 -3.00
N TRP A 182 -2.07 -15.49 -3.22
CA TRP A 182 -1.41 -15.87 -4.46
C TRP A 182 -2.09 -17.05 -5.15
N LEU A 183 -2.44 -18.10 -4.42
CA LEU A 183 -2.90 -19.35 -5.01
C LEU A 183 -4.41 -19.39 -5.20
N GLY A 184 -4.86 -19.97 -6.31
CA GLY A 184 -6.27 -20.24 -6.55
C GLY A 184 -6.73 -21.54 -5.86
N CYS A 185 -8.04 -21.69 -5.67
CA CYS A 185 -8.61 -22.85 -4.97
C CYS A 185 -8.15 -24.20 -5.55
N LYS A 186 -8.02 -24.29 -6.88
CA LYS A 186 -7.64 -25.52 -7.61
C LYS A 186 -6.17 -25.89 -7.46
N ASN A 187 -5.32 -24.96 -7.01
CA ASN A 187 -3.92 -25.27 -6.73
C ASN A 187 -3.82 -26.29 -5.57
N CYS A 188 -4.70 -26.19 -4.59
CA CYS A 188 -4.75 -27.08 -3.44
C CYS A 188 -5.84 -28.15 -3.57
N HIS A 189 -7.06 -27.74 -3.90
CA HIS A 189 -8.20 -28.65 -4.06
C HIS A 189 -8.21 -29.29 -5.45
N ASN A 190 -7.43 -30.34 -5.57
CA ASN A 190 -7.32 -31.17 -6.75
C ASN A 190 -7.27 -32.66 -6.34
N PRO A 191 -7.47 -33.60 -7.29
CA PRO A 191 -7.52 -35.03 -6.99
C PRO A 191 -6.27 -35.59 -6.29
N THR A 192 -5.12 -34.93 -6.43
CA THR A 192 -3.82 -35.43 -5.96
C THR A 192 -3.44 -34.88 -4.58
N LEU A 193 -3.82 -33.63 -4.26
CA LEU A 193 -3.39 -32.97 -3.02
C LEU A 193 -4.49 -32.96 -1.96
N TYR A 194 -5.63 -32.33 -2.26
CA TYR A 194 -6.80 -32.28 -1.38
C TYR A 194 -8.08 -32.60 -2.16
N PRO A 195 -8.31 -33.89 -2.52
CA PRO A 195 -9.54 -34.33 -3.17
C PRO A 195 -10.78 -34.12 -2.28
N TYR A 196 -10.59 -34.21 -0.96
CA TYR A 196 -11.57 -33.88 0.09
C TYR A 196 -11.06 -32.71 0.93
N ARG A 197 -11.91 -32.16 1.82
CA ARG A 197 -11.58 -31.01 2.68
C ARG A 197 -10.32 -31.21 3.55
N ARG A 198 -9.92 -32.46 3.84
CA ARG A 198 -8.72 -32.80 4.62
C ARG A 198 -7.97 -33.94 3.94
N ASN A 199 -6.64 -33.84 3.92
CA ASN A 199 -5.73 -34.93 3.59
C ASN A 199 -4.68 -35.04 4.72
N PRO A 200 -5.00 -35.77 5.80
CA PRO A 200 -4.07 -35.90 6.92
C PRO A 200 -2.80 -36.61 6.45
N ALA A 201 -1.66 -36.09 6.85
CA ALA A 201 -0.36 -36.64 6.53
C ALA A 201 0.59 -36.41 7.71
N THR A 202 1.45 -37.38 7.97
CA THR A 202 2.53 -37.27 8.96
C THR A 202 3.64 -36.36 8.44
N MET A 203 4.47 -35.80 9.33
CA MET A 203 5.67 -35.06 8.94
C MET A 203 6.63 -35.88 8.06
N LYS A 204 6.66 -37.21 8.25
CA LYS A 204 7.44 -38.14 7.42
C LYS A 204 6.91 -38.20 5.99
N GLU A 205 5.60 -38.17 5.79
CA GLU A 205 4.98 -38.14 4.47
C GLU A 205 5.10 -36.76 3.82
N MET A 206 4.97 -35.69 4.60
CA MET A 206 5.22 -34.32 4.12
C MET A 206 6.66 -34.16 3.61
N LYS A 207 7.66 -34.71 4.31
CA LYS A 207 9.05 -34.75 3.83
C LYS A 207 9.22 -35.48 2.49
N LYS A 208 8.26 -36.33 2.09
CA LYS A 208 8.21 -37.02 0.79
C LYS A 208 7.37 -36.29 -0.26
N GLY A 209 6.78 -35.14 0.08
CA GLY A 209 6.00 -34.31 -0.84
C GLY A 209 4.48 -34.44 -0.73
N ALA A 210 3.97 -35.15 0.28
CA ALA A 210 2.52 -35.21 0.54
C ALA A 210 2.03 -33.93 1.25
N SER A 211 0.74 -33.61 1.11
CA SER A 211 0.08 -32.54 1.87
C SER A 211 0.87 -31.20 1.82
N CYS A 212 1.13 -30.54 2.95
CA CYS A 212 1.91 -29.29 3.05
C CYS A 212 3.29 -29.41 2.37
N GLY A 213 3.88 -30.60 2.42
CA GLY A 213 5.18 -30.92 1.82
C GLY A 213 5.24 -30.85 0.29
N ALA A 214 4.08 -30.74 -0.39
CA ALA A 214 4.06 -30.49 -1.82
C ALA A 214 4.71 -29.15 -2.21
N CYS A 215 4.67 -28.18 -1.29
CA CYS A 215 5.22 -26.83 -1.44
C CYS A 215 6.29 -26.49 -0.40
N HIS A 216 6.05 -26.83 0.88
CA HIS A 216 7.02 -26.59 1.96
C HIS A 216 8.11 -27.67 1.96
N GLY A 217 9.39 -27.26 1.91
CA GLY A 217 10.54 -28.18 1.89
C GLY A 217 11.30 -28.20 0.57
N LYS A 218 11.63 -29.39 0.04
CA LYS A 218 12.71 -29.58 -0.95
C LYS A 218 12.55 -28.81 -2.27
N LYS A 219 11.32 -28.47 -2.66
CA LYS A 219 11.06 -27.76 -3.92
C LYS A 219 11.28 -26.24 -3.82
N LYS A 220 11.63 -25.71 -2.64
CA LYS A 220 11.87 -24.28 -2.37
C LYS A 220 10.76 -23.34 -2.88
N VAL A 221 9.52 -23.84 -2.94
CA VAL A 221 8.35 -23.01 -3.27
C VAL A 221 7.94 -22.17 -2.06
N SER A 222 8.14 -22.71 -0.86
CA SER A 222 7.91 -22.04 0.42
C SER A 222 9.00 -22.45 1.42
N PHE A 223 8.93 -21.91 2.63
CA PHE A 223 9.86 -22.23 3.71
C PHE A 223 9.92 -23.72 4.04
N SER A 224 10.97 -24.11 4.74
CA SER A 224 11.27 -25.50 5.08
C SER A 224 10.29 -26.07 6.11
N LEU A 225 9.96 -27.36 5.99
CA LEU A 225 9.22 -28.12 7.03
C LEU A 225 10.00 -28.28 8.35
N LYS A 226 11.18 -27.68 8.47
CA LYS A 226 11.97 -27.65 9.72
C LYS A 226 11.63 -26.46 10.61
N ALA A 227 10.96 -25.44 10.08
CA ALA A 227 10.50 -24.31 10.87
C ALA A 227 9.17 -24.69 11.55
N CYS A 228 9.27 -25.47 12.64
CA CYS A 228 8.13 -26.07 13.33
C CYS A 228 7.12 -25.01 13.79
N ASP A 229 7.63 -23.94 14.41
CA ASP A 229 6.88 -22.87 15.08
C ASP A 229 6.10 -21.99 14.10
N ARG A 230 6.39 -22.11 12.80
CA ARG A 230 5.61 -21.45 11.74
C ARG A 230 4.26 -22.11 11.50
N CYS A 231 4.08 -23.34 11.96
CA CYS A 231 2.84 -24.11 11.84
C CYS A 231 2.29 -24.47 13.22
N HIS A 232 3.13 -25.03 14.09
CA HIS A 232 2.72 -25.54 15.40
C HIS A 232 2.63 -24.38 16.39
N ILE A 233 1.47 -24.24 17.03
CA ILE A 233 1.14 -23.06 17.85
C ILE A 233 1.36 -23.25 19.35
N ASN A 234 1.70 -24.47 19.77
CA ASN A 234 1.81 -24.88 21.18
C ASN A 234 3.12 -25.65 21.45
N SER A 235 4.18 -25.45 20.66
CA SER A 235 5.42 -26.24 20.74
C SER A 235 6.36 -25.86 21.88
N ASP A 236 6.10 -24.75 22.57
CA ASP A 236 7.08 -24.10 23.46
C ASP A 236 6.69 -24.16 24.95
N ASP A 237 5.66 -24.92 25.33
CA ASP A 237 5.06 -24.88 26.68
C ASP A 237 5.66 -25.88 27.69
N GLU A 238 6.69 -26.68 27.36
CA GLU A 238 7.11 -27.83 28.21
C GLU A 238 8.43 -27.69 29.00
N ASP A 239 9.06 -26.51 29.08
CA ASP A 239 10.34 -26.36 29.82
C ASP A 239 10.23 -25.61 31.18
N GLU A 240 9.05 -25.20 31.66
CA GLU A 240 8.93 -24.36 32.89
C GLU A 240 8.21 -24.98 34.12
N GLU A 241 7.72 -26.22 34.09
CA GLU A 241 6.93 -26.79 35.22
C GLU A 241 7.54 -28.03 35.93
N GLU A 242 8.85 -28.26 35.89
CA GLU A 242 9.51 -29.37 36.66
C GLU A 242 10.70 -28.95 37.57
N GLU A 243 10.75 -27.71 38.09
CA GLU A 243 11.79 -27.34 39.10
C GLU A 243 11.27 -26.98 40.51
N ASP A 244 9.96 -27.06 40.78
CA ASP A 244 9.38 -26.65 42.07
C ASP A 244 8.58 -27.77 42.79
N GLU A 245 9.21 -28.91 43.13
CA GLU A 245 8.72 -29.82 44.20
C GLU A 245 9.84 -30.37 45.11
#